data_AF-A0A2G5VVN3-F1
#
_entry.id   AF-A0A2G5VVN3-F1
#
_cell.length_a   1.000
_cell.length_b   1.000
_cell.length_c   1.000
_cell.angle_alpha   90.00
_cell.angle_beta   90.00
_cell.angle_gamma   90.00
#
_symmetry.space_group_name_H-M   'P 1'
#
loop_
_entity.id
_entity.type
_entity.pdbx_description
1 polymer ?
#
loop_
_entity_poly.entity_id
_entity_poly.type
_entity_poly.pdbx_seq_one_letter_code
_entity_poly.pdbx_strand_id
1 'polypeptide(L)'
;MIIEERKSHELNLESIDNDLRLESVRQNAEKLGWEDFARSVRRNLQEKHHTLEASIRLDVLGSLAFMKAHLPIDKDASLPRKIQCLADGLGENCVLAAHVGGISIKTHDVWVDIGIAEEAIVSCKMGYFGQPLFDAPEALALLKSNEFSKLRDSIAGVLSLIPKEITL
;
A
#
# COMPACT_ATOMS: atom_id res chain seq x y z
N MET A 1 74.12 46.05 46.85
CA MET A 1 73.47 44.94 46.13
C MET A 1 71.98 45.04 46.40
N ILE A 2 71.24 45.68 45.50
CA ILE A 2 69.78 45.87 45.61
C ILE A 2 69.18 44.78 44.73
N ILE A 3 68.48 43.83 45.35
CA ILE A 3 67.79 42.77 44.62
C ILE A 3 66.44 43.37 44.23
N GLU A 4 66.28 43.69 42.94
CA GLU A 4 64.99 44.06 42.36
C GLU A 4 64.05 42.85 42.41
N GLU A 5 62.96 42.98 43.16
CA GLU A 5 61.80 42.09 43.04
C GLU A 5 61.23 42.23 41.63
N ARG A 6 61.54 41.28 40.75
CA ARG A 6 60.78 41.06 39.53
C ARG A 6 59.37 40.63 39.93
N LYS A 7 58.44 41.58 39.95
CA LYS A 7 57.00 41.28 39.91
C LYS A 7 56.73 40.52 38.61
N SER A 8 56.62 39.20 38.73
CA SER A 8 56.09 38.32 37.69
C SER A 8 54.68 38.80 37.37
N HIS A 9 54.51 39.44 36.21
CA HIS A 9 53.21 39.54 35.58
C HIS A 9 52.82 38.10 35.26
N GLU A 10 51.96 37.51 36.10
CA GLU A 10 51.30 36.26 35.77
C GLU A 10 50.51 36.51 34.48
N LEU A 11 51.12 36.15 33.34
CA LEU A 11 50.39 35.99 32.10
C LEU A 11 49.26 35.02 32.43
N ASN A 12 48.03 35.50 32.31
CA ASN A 12 46.84 34.73 32.64
C ASN A 12 46.64 33.66 31.57
N LEU A 13 47.46 32.61 31.64
CA LEU A 13 47.56 31.54 30.64
C LEU A 13 46.20 30.86 30.41
N GLU A 14 45.36 30.87 31.43
CA GLU A 14 43.99 30.34 31.40
C GLU A 14 43.05 31.20 30.55
N SER A 15 43.22 32.52 30.55
CA SER A 15 42.45 33.40 29.65
C SER A 15 42.92 33.25 28.21
N ILE A 16 44.22 33.09 28.00
CA ILE A 16 44.81 32.87 26.67
C ILE A 16 44.35 31.52 26.08
N ASP A 17 44.31 30.45 26.87
CA ASP A 17 43.80 29.13 26.44
C ASP A 17 42.30 29.18 26.12
N ASN A 18 41.52 29.93 26.88
CA ASN A 18 40.10 30.17 26.59
C ASN A 18 39.89 30.95 25.28
N ASP A 19 40.68 32.00 25.04
CA ASP A 19 40.60 32.78 23.80
C ASP A 19 41.01 31.92 22.57
N LEU A 20 42.03 31.08 22.72
CA LEU A 20 42.46 30.16 21.67
C LEU A 20 41.40 29.09 21.36
N ARG A 21 40.72 28.57 22.40
CA ARG A 21 39.57 27.66 22.24
C ARG A 21 38.41 28.34 21.53
N LEU A 22 38.05 29.57 21.93
CA LEU A 22 36.94 30.31 21.33
C LEU A 22 37.23 30.64 19.86
N GLU A 23 38.46 30.99 19.51
CA GLU A 23 38.84 31.24 18.12
C GLU A 23 38.89 29.94 17.29
N SER A 24 39.31 28.82 17.88
CA SER A 24 39.20 27.49 17.26
C SER A 24 37.75 27.12 16.95
N VAL A 25 36.83 27.39 17.89
CA VAL A 25 35.39 27.18 17.70
C VAL A 25 34.85 28.11 16.61
N ARG A 26 35.27 29.38 16.57
CA ARG A 26 34.85 30.36 15.56
C ARG A 26 35.29 29.95 14.15
N GLN A 27 36.54 29.51 13.98
CA GLN A 27 37.06 29.03 12.70
C GLN A 27 36.43 27.71 12.26
N ASN A 28 36.08 26.83 13.20
CA ASN A 28 35.36 25.60 12.91
C ASN A 28 33.88 25.87 12.56
N ALA A 29 33.26 26.87 13.18
CA ALA A 29 31.92 27.32 12.82
C ALA A 29 31.89 28.03 11.45
N GLU A 30 32.94 28.78 11.09
CA GLU A 30 33.14 29.30 9.73
C GLU A 30 33.31 28.18 8.69
N LYS A 31 33.87 27.03 9.07
CA LYS A 31 34.00 25.84 8.22
C LYS A 31 32.70 25.05 8.05
N LEU A 32 31.75 25.15 8.99
CA LEU A 32 30.34 24.76 8.78
C LEU A 32 29.65 25.83 7.92
N GLY A 33 30.16 25.96 6.70
CA GLY A 33 29.78 27.03 5.79
C GLY A 33 28.36 26.87 5.30
N TRP A 34 27.82 27.97 4.77
CA TRP A 34 26.57 28.01 4.00
C TRP A 34 26.48 26.92 2.91
N GLU A 35 27.62 26.39 2.45
CA GLU A 35 27.69 25.26 1.53
C GLU A 35 27.20 23.93 2.12
N ASP A 36 27.51 23.63 3.39
CA ASP A 36 27.05 22.42 4.07
C ASP A 36 25.55 22.51 4.40
N PHE A 37 25.10 23.70 4.77
CA PHE A 37 23.67 24.00 4.89
C PHE A 37 22.95 23.82 3.55
N ALA A 38 23.47 24.42 2.47
CA ALA A 38 22.89 24.29 1.13
C ALA A 38 22.89 22.84 0.63
N ARG A 39 23.93 22.06 0.93
CA ARG A 39 24.01 20.63 0.60
C ARG A 39 22.94 19.83 1.36
N SER A 40 22.76 20.11 2.64
CA SER A 40 21.76 19.46 3.50
C SER A 40 20.33 19.79 3.05
N VAL A 41 20.06 21.05 2.70
CA VAL A 41 18.76 21.48 2.16
C VAL A 41 18.49 20.83 0.80
N ARG A 42 19.47 20.79 -0.12
CA ARG A 42 19.30 20.09 -1.42
C ARG A 42 19.01 18.60 -1.23
N ARG A 43 19.75 17.93 -0.34
CA ARG A 43 19.49 16.51 -0.03
C ARG A 43 18.08 16.32 0.52
N ASN A 44 17.65 17.15 1.45
CA ASN A 44 16.31 17.07 2.02
C ASN A 44 15.21 17.32 0.98
N LEU A 45 15.38 18.32 0.12
CA LEU A 45 14.43 18.60 -0.97
C LEU A 45 14.38 17.45 -1.98
N GLN A 46 15.52 16.84 -2.32
CA GLN A 46 15.54 15.65 -3.15
C GLN A 46 14.84 14.47 -2.48
N GLU A 47 15.12 14.18 -1.21
CA GLU A 47 14.43 13.12 -0.46
C GLU A 47 12.90 13.36 -0.43
N LYS A 48 12.46 14.60 -0.19
CA LYS A 48 11.05 15.00 -0.22
C LYS A 48 10.43 14.82 -1.61
N HIS A 49 11.15 15.19 -2.67
CA HIS A 49 10.72 15.00 -4.05
C HIS A 49 10.48 13.52 -4.38
N HIS A 50 11.47 12.66 -4.08
CA HIS A 50 11.33 11.21 -4.30
C HIS A 50 10.18 10.62 -3.47
N THR A 51 9.98 11.09 -2.25
CA THR A 51 8.86 10.66 -1.39
C THR A 51 7.51 11.07 -2.00
N LEU A 52 7.42 12.29 -2.53
CA LEU A 52 6.20 12.82 -3.15
C LEU A 52 5.88 12.09 -4.46
N GLU A 53 6.88 11.83 -5.30
CA GLU A 53 6.73 11.00 -6.51
C GLU A 53 6.29 9.57 -6.17
N ALA A 54 6.86 8.98 -5.11
CA ALA A 54 6.44 7.66 -4.65
C ALA A 54 4.98 7.65 -4.17
N SER A 55 4.54 8.69 -3.44
CA SER A 55 3.15 8.86 -3.02
C SER A 55 2.21 8.96 -4.24
N ILE A 56 2.55 9.82 -5.21
CA ILE A 56 1.76 9.95 -6.45
C ILE A 56 1.67 8.61 -7.18
N ARG A 57 2.79 7.88 -7.25
CA ARG A 57 2.81 6.55 -7.87
C ARG A 57 1.88 5.57 -7.15
N LEU A 58 1.87 5.58 -5.82
CA LEU A 58 0.96 4.74 -5.04
C LEU A 58 -0.50 5.13 -5.27
N ASP A 59 -0.81 6.42 -5.34
CA ASP A 59 -2.17 6.90 -5.64
C ASP A 59 -2.64 6.46 -7.04
N VAL A 60 -1.75 6.55 -8.04
CA VAL A 60 -2.03 6.08 -9.40
C VAL A 60 -2.24 4.57 -9.42
N LEU A 61 -1.38 3.79 -8.75
CA LEU A 61 -1.52 2.34 -8.66
C LEU A 61 -2.81 1.95 -7.92
N GLY A 62 -3.16 2.64 -6.83
CA GLY A 62 -4.41 2.44 -6.10
C GLY A 62 -5.63 2.76 -6.97
N SER A 63 -5.59 3.84 -7.74
CA SER A 63 -6.64 4.22 -8.68
C SER A 63 -6.80 3.18 -9.80
N LEU A 64 -5.69 2.68 -10.35
CA LEU A 64 -5.70 1.62 -11.36
C LEU A 64 -6.25 0.30 -10.81
N ALA A 65 -5.85 -0.09 -9.60
CA ALA A 65 -6.37 -1.27 -8.93
C ALA A 65 -7.88 -1.15 -8.68
N PHE A 66 -8.33 0.01 -8.20
CA PHE A 66 -9.75 0.31 -8.03
C PHE A 66 -10.52 0.20 -9.34
N MET A 67 -10.04 0.83 -10.42
CA MET A 67 -10.68 0.76 -11.73
C MET A 67 -10.73 -0.69 -12.23
N LYS A 68 -9.64 -1.44 -12.14
CA LYS A 68 -9.56 -2.84 -12.57
C LYS A 68 -10.59 -3.72 -11.85
N ALA A 69 -10.74 -3.55 -10.54
CA ALA A 69 -11.69 -4.30 -9.74
C ALA A 69 -13.16 -4.02 -10.15
N HIS A 70 -13.45 -2.80 -10.63
CA HIS A 70 -14.81 -2.35 -10.95
C HIS A 70 -15.15 -2.34 -12.45
N LEU A 71 -14.22 -2.74 -13.33
CA LEU A 71 -14.45 -2.78 -14.79
C LEU A 71 -15.71 -3.61 -15.13
N PRO A 72 -16.62 -3.11 -15.97
CA PRO A 72 -17.81 -3.87 -16.34
C PRO A 72 -17.41 -5.16 -17.07
N ILE A 73 -18.03 -6.27 -16.67
CA ILE A 73 -17.84 -7.55 -17.35
C ILE A 73 -18.64 -7.52 -18.65
N ASP A 74 -17.95 -7.77 -19.76
CA ASP A 74 -18.55 -7.78 -21.10
C ASP A 74 -19.63 -8.87 -21.21
N LYS A 75 -20.81 -8.47 -21.69
CA LYS A 75 -21.97 -9.34 -21.85
C LYS A 75 -21.83 -10.27 -23.05
N ASP A 76 -21.02 -9.91 -24.03
CA ASP A 76 -20.81 -10.70 -25.26
C ASP A 76 -19.62 -11.66 -25.13
N ALA A 77 -18.86 -11.57 -24.03
CA ALA A 77 -17.76 -12.47 -23.76
C ALA A 77 -18.21 -13.91 -23.47
N SER A 78 -17.31 -14.86 -23.75
CA SER A 78 -17.54 -16.27 -23.42
C SER A 78 -17.70 -16.48 -21.91
N LEU A 79 -18.48 -17.49 -21.52
CA LEU A 79 -18.73 -17.82 -20.11
C LEU A 79 -17.42 -17.99 -19.29
N PRO A 80 -16.38 -18.70 -19.77
CA PRO A 80 -15.11 -18.79 -19.04
C PRO A 80 -14.45 -17.42 -18.84
N ARG A 81 -14.56 -16.52 -19.83
CA ARG A 81 -13.99 -15.18 -19.74
C ARG A 81 -14.74 -14.33 -18.72
N LYS A 82 -16.08 -14.42 -18.68
CA LYS A 82 -16.91 -13.75 -17.67
C LYS A 82 -16.58 -14.22 -16.25
N ILE A 83 -16.41 -15.52 -16.06
CA ILE A 83 -16.05 -16.13 -14.78
C ILE A 83 -14.63 -15.70 -14.35
N GLN A 84 -13.69 -15.64 -15.30
CA GLN A 84 -12.36 -15.10 -15.02
C GLN A 84 -12.42 -13.63 -14.59
N CYS A 85 -13.18 -12.79 -15.30
CA CYS A 85 -13.34 -11.38 -14.93
C CYS A 85 -14.06 -11.20 -13.58
N LEU A 86 -15.02 -12.08 -13.26
CA LEU A 86 -15.65 -12.12 -11.94
C LEU A 86 -14.61 -12.40 -10.86
N ALA A 87 -13.78 -13.43 -11.04
CA ALA A 87 -12.72 -13.79 -10.11
C ALA A 87 -11.68 -12.70 -9.93
N ASP A 88 -11.22 -12.09 -11.03
CA ASP A 88 -10.26 -10.98 -11.01
C ASP A 88 -10.81 -9.76 -10.24
N GLY A 89 -12.13 -9.58 -10.20
CA GLY A 89 -12.81 -8.50 -9.49
C GLY A 89 -13.08 -8.76 -8.01
N LEU A 90 -12.91 -10.00 -7.52
CA LEU A 90 -13.22 -10.38 -6.14
C LEU A 90 -12.06 -10.17 -5.16
N GLY A 91 -10.84 -9.94 -5.64
CA GLY A 91 -9.70 -9.56 -4.81
C GLY A 91 -8.36 -10.16 -5.23
N GLU A 92 -7.31 -9.80 -4.50
CA GLU A 92 -5.98 -10.36 -4.69
C GLU A 92 -5.91 -11.82 -4.18
N ASN A 93 -5.13 -12.67 -4.85
CA ASN A 93 -4.97 -14.10 -4.53
C ASN A 93 -6.24 -14.96 -4.70
N CYS A 94 -7.12 -14.59 -5.63
CA CYS A 94 -8.24 -15.44 -6.02
C CYS A 94 -7.74 -16.72 -6.74
N VAL A 95 -8.14 -17.89 -6.23
CA VAL A 95 -7.86 -19.20 -6.83
C VAL A 95 -9.07 -19.67 -7.61
N LEU A 96 -8.88 -19.88 -8.91
CA LEU A 96 -9.90 -20.44 -9.80
C LEU A 96 -9.59 -21.92 -10.02
N ALA A 97 -10.52 -22.80 -9.66
CA ALA A 97 -10.38 -24.23 -9.84
C ALA A 97 -11.63 -24.81 -10.52
N ALA A 98 -11.43 -25.35 -11.73
CA ALA A 98 -12.45 -26.12 -12.43
C ALA A 98 -12.58 -27.51 -11.80
N HIS A 99 -13.81 -28.02 -11.69
CA HIS A 99 -14.10 -29.35 -11.18
C HIS A 99 -15.20 -30.01 -12.03
N VAL A 100 -15.50 -31.27 -11.73
CA VAL A 100 -16.51 -32.03 -12.48
C VAL A 100 -17.88 -31.37 -12.28
N GLY A 101 -18.40 -30.75 -13.35
CA GLY A 101 -19.70 -30.08 -13.35
C GLY A 101 -19.68 -28.60 -12.97
N GLY A 102 -18.51 -27.94 -12.87
CA GLY A 102 -18.49 -26.53 -12.50
C GLY A 102 -17.12 -25.87 -12.35
N ILE A 103 -17.16 -24.63 -11.88
CA ILE A 103 -15.99 -23.81 -11.55
C ILE A 103 -16.15 -23.25 -10.13
N SER A 104 -15.10 -23.38 -9.34
CA SER A 104 -15.00 -22.79 -8.01
C SER A 104 -14.03 -21.61 -8.02
N ILE A 105 -14.43 -20.55 -7.34
CA ILE A 105 -13.67 -19.31 -7.14
C ILE A 105 -13.49 -19.17 -5.63
N LYS A 106 -12.24 -19.20 -5.17
CA LYS A 106 -11.93 -19.13 -3.74
C LYS A 106 -10.93 -18.03 -3.44
N THR A 107 -11.31 -17.16 -2.51
CA THR A 107 -10.49 -16.14 -1.88
C THR A 107 -10.43 -16.44 -0.37
N HIS A 108 -9.59 -15.73 0.39
CA HIS A 108 -9.53 -15.85 1.85
C HIS A 108 -10.92 -15.68 2.50
N ASP A 109 -11.71 -14.73 2.00
CA ASP A 109 -12.97 -14.32 2.62
C ASP A 109 -14.23 -14.83 1.92
N VAL A 110 -14.12 -15.29 0.67
CA VAL A 110 -15.27 -15.71 -0.14
C VAL A 110 -14.95 -17.00 -0.87
N TRP A 111 -15.94 -17.89 -0.90
CA TRP A 111 -15.95 -19.05 -1.75
C TRP A 111 -17.23 -19.02 -2.59
N VAL A 112 -17.09 -18.97 -3.92
CA VAL A 112 -18.20 -19.08 -4.87
C VAL A 112 -18.01 -20.35 -5.68
N ASP A 113 -19.04 -21.18 -5.74
CA ASP A 113 -19.06 -22.41 -6.50
C ASP A 113 -20.19 -22.36 -7.53
N ILE A 114 -19.83 -22.50 -8.81
CA ILE A 114 -20.74 -22.33 -9.95
C ILE A 114 -20.84 -23.65 -10.69
N GLY A 115 -22.02 -24.27 -10.66
CA GLY A 115 -22.31 -25.47 -11.44
C GLY A 115 -22.68 -25.12 -12.88
N ILE A 116 -21.99 -25.72 -13.83
CA ILE A 116 -22.16 -25.50 -15.27
C ILE A 116 -22.49 -26.85 -15.92
N ALA A 117 -23.61 -26.92 -16.64
CA ALA A 117 -23.99 -28.06 -17.46
C ALA A 117 -24.42 -27.57 -18.84
N GLU A 118 -23.93 -28.22 -19.90
CA GLU A 118 -24.29 -27.87 -21.30
C GLU A 118 -24.15 -26.36 -21.60
N GLU A 119 -23.06 -25.75 -21.12
CA GLU A 119 -22.77 -24.31 -21.20
C GLU A 119 -23.75 -23.37 -20.48
N ALA A 120 -24.73 -23.91 -19.75
CA ALA A 120 -25.65 -23.15 -18.92
C ALA A 120 -25.28 -23.22 -17.43
N ILE A 121 -25.56 -22.14 -16.70
CA ILE A 121 -25.34 -22.07 -15.25
C ILE A 121 -26.55 -22.71 -14.56
N VAL A 122 -26.32 -23.82 -13.85
CA VAL A 122 -27.37 -24.63 -13.23
C VAL A 122 -27.48 -24.35 -11.73
N SER A 123 -26.35 -24.18 -11.04
CA SER A 123 -26.30 -23.93 -9.61
C SER A 123 -25.27 -22.85 -9.26
N CYS A 124 -25.50 -22.17 -8.14
CA CYS A 124 -24.55 -21.26 -7.53
C CYS A 124 -24.62 -21.42 -6.01
N LYS A 125 -23.49 -21.75 -5.41
CA LYS A 125 -23.32 -21.82 -3.96
C LYS A 125 -22.28 -20.82 -3.53
N MET A 126 -22.47 -20.24 -2.36
CA MET A 126 -21.58 -19.22 -1.83
C MET A 126 -21.28 -19.50 -0.37
N GLY A 127 -20.09 -19.11 0.09
CA GLY A 127 -19.67 -19.20 1.47
C GLY A 127 -18.83 -17.97 1.77
N TYR A 128 -19.05 -17.38 2.95
CA TYR A 128 -18.32 -16.20 3.39
C TYR A 128 -17.54 -16.53 4.67
N PHE A 129 -16.34 -15.99 4.80
CA PHE A 129 -15.55 -16.00 6.04
C PHE A 129 -15.36 -17.40 6.64
N GLY A 130 -15.03 -18.38 5.78
CA GLY A 130 -14.82 -19.77 6.19
C GLY A 130 -16.09 -20.56 6.53
N GLN A 131 -17.28 -19.97 6.35
CA GLN A 131 -18.55 -20.69 6.48
C GLN A 131 -18.74 -21.72 5.35
N PRO A 132 -19.50 -22.79 5.60
CA PRO A 132 -19.83 -23.77 4.56
C PRO A 132 -20.62 -23.11 3.43
N LEU A 133 -20.46 -23.68 2.23
CA LEU A 133 -21.23 -23.28 1.06
C LEU A 133 -22.74 -23.46 1.31
N PHE A 134 -23.50 -22.40 1.10
CA PHE A 134 -24.96 -22.40 1.08
C PHE A 134 -25.48 -22.10 -0.32
N ASP A 135 -26.69 -22.56 -0.63
CA ASP A 135 -27.33 -22.27 -1.90
C ASP A 135 -27.69 -20.78 -2.01
N ALA A 136 -27.21 -20.13 -3.07
CA ALA A 136 -27.41 -18.70 -3.30
C ALA A 136 -28.34 -18.46 -4.51
N PRO A 137 -29.68 -18.53 -4.32
CA PRO A 137 -30.64 -18.43 -5.43
C PRO A 137 -30.62 -17.05 -6.09
N GLU A 138 -30.36 -15.99 -5.34
CA GLU A 138 -30.24 -14.63 -5.87
C GLU A 138 -29.01 -14.47 -6.77
N ALA A 139 -27.86 -15.02 -6.33
CA ALA A 139 -26.64 -15.05 -7.15
C ALA A 139 -26.84 -15.88 -8.42
N LEU A 140 -27.54 -17.02 -8.32
CA LEU A 140 -27.90 -17.83 -9.47
C LEU A 140 -28.77 -17.06 -10.47
N ALA A 141 -29.74 -16.28 -10.00
CA ALA A 141 -30.60 -15.46 -10.85
C ALA A 141 -29.79 -14.39 -11.61
N LEU A 142 -28.84 -13.72 -10.93
CA LEU A 142 -27.95 -12.73 -11.55
C LEU A 142 -27.03 -13.36 -12.61
N LEU A 143 -26.47 -14.54 -12.32
CA LEU A 143 -25.65 -15.29 -13.27
C LEU A 143 -26.44 -15.71 -14.52
N LYS A 144 -27.67 -16.22 -14.33
CA LYS A 144 -28.56 -16.60 -15.45
C LYS A 144 -29.01 -15.41 -16.30
N SER A 145 -29.11 -14.22 -15.71
CA SER A 145 -29.46 -12.97 -16.41
C SER A 145 -28.25 -12.24 -17.00
N ASN A 146 -27.06 -12.85 -17.01
CA ASN A 146 -25.81 -12.26 -17.53
C ASN A 146 -25.36 -11.00 -16.76
N GLU A 147 -25.76 -10.84 -15.50
CA GLU A 147 -25.46 -9.68 -14.65
C GLU A 147 -24.29 -9.98 -13.68
N PHE A 148 -23.17 -10.47 -14.23
CA PHE A 148 -21.97 -10.84 -13.46
C PHE A 148 -21.37 -9.66 -12.69
N SER A 149 -21.39 -8.45 -13.27
CA SER A 149 -20.89 -7.23 -12.62
C SER A 149 -21.68 -6.94 -11.34
N LYS A 150 -23.01 -7.09 -11.37
CA LYS A 150 -23.84 -6.87 -10.17
C LYS A 150 -23.56 -7.88 -9.08
N LEU A 151 -23.32 -9.14 -9.44
CA LEU A 151 -22.91 -10.17 -8.48
C LEU A 151 -21.59 -9.80 -7.82
N ARG A 152 -20.58 -9.42 -8.61
CA ARG A 152 -19.29 -8.95 -8.09
C ARG A 152 -19.47 -7.78 -7.14
N ASP A 153 -20.20 -6.74 -7.55
CA ASP A 153 -20.40 -5.53 -6.77
C ASP A 153 -21.15 -5.83 -5.46
N SER A 154 -22.10 -6.76 -5.47
CA SER A 154 -22.80 -7.22 -4.27
C SER A 154 -21.85 -7.95 -3.31
N ILE A 155 -20.99 -8.83 -3.83
CA ILE A 155 -19.98 -9.53 -3.02
C ILE A 155 -18.97 -8.53 -2.44
N ALA A 156 -18.48 -7.60 -3.25
CA ALA A 156 -17.57 -6.54 -2.81
C ALA A 156 -18.21 -5.65 -1.74
N GLY A 157 -19.51 -5.34 -1.88
CA GLY A 157 -20.31 -4.67 -0.87
C GLY A 157 -20.29 -5.41 0.47
N VAL A 158 -20.59 -6.72 0.47
CA VAL A 158 -20.53 -7.55 1.68
C VAL A 158 -19.13 -7.58 2.29
N LEU A 159 -18.09 -7.71 1.46
CA LEU A 159 -16.70 -7.71 1.93
C LEU A 159 -16.26 -6.37 2.54
N SER A 160 -16.82 -5.25 2.06
CA SER A 160 -16.53 -3.92 2.59
C SER A 160 -17.18 -3.62 3.95
N LEU A 161 -18.19 -4.40 4.35
CA LEU A 161 -18.82 -4.28 5.67
C LEU A 161 -17.93 -4.78 6.81
N ILE A 162 -16.82 -5.45 6.50
CA ILE A 162 -15.88 -5.91 7.52
C ILE A 162 -14.89 -4.80 7.85
N PRO A 163 -14.72 -4.46 9.15
CA PRO A 163 -13.64 -3.60 9.58
C PRO A 163 -12.30 -4.24 9.23
N LYS A 164 -11.55 -3.63 8.30
CA LYS A 164 -10.19 -4.04 7.94
C LYS A 164 -9.16 -3.81 9.07
N GLU A 165 -9.61 -3.29 10.21
CA GLU A 165 -8.78 -2.94 11.36
C GLU A 165 -8.65 -4.07 12.41
N ILE A 166 -9.33 -5.21 12.24
CA ILE A 166 -9.14 -6.37 13.13
C ILE A 166 -8.10 -7.31 12.50
N THR A 167 -6.85 -6.84 12.44
CA THR A 167 -5.69 -7.75 12.39
C THR A 167 -5.40 -8.21 13.81
N LEU A 168 -5.69 -9.49 14.10
CA LEU A 168 -5.16 -10.19 15.28
C LEU A 168 -3.68 -10.50 15.09
#